data_AF-I3D3M1-F1
#
_entry.id   AF-I3D3M1-F1
#
_cell.length_a   1.000
_cell.length_b   1.000
_cell.length_c   1.000
_cell.angle_alpha   90.00
_cell.angle_beta   90.00
_cell.angle_gamma   90.00
#
_symmetry.space_group_name_H-M   'P 1'
#
loop_
_entity.id
_entity.type
_entity.pdbx_description
1 polymer ?
#
loop_
_entity_poly.entity_id
_entity_poly.type
_entity_poly.pdbx_seq_one_letter_code
_entity_poly.pdbx_strand_id
1 'polypeptide(L)'
;MEEEMSPVPDLYHVRSGNNFLGILNDIKRRPEDAANELGISLNEINSIISGRKKISPELIEKAVKIWPVNERDFYIISDDCPTGVLIMSSDESKKTSRIMERAGKPYYEYRDTAMSKTAPFRPEWILELCKVKDNDPNNPEVQWNNGHFMHQFTYFIGQVNFYFKGDDGKKHVAVMNTGDSMYITPFTPHTFTTRDGSQSNGLILALTYGSKLTGDVQQEISLLPINSGSNYALDFSSKERSSSSLINYYYKISNLSMDEFEKRTNISKTSLTSYLEKNEIPSFEDLEKIAKALNVNCRDLMSNDKIESKVIVKHHDESNSWSYPENSKTYDFLQLASTTALPHSKAFEIITKESQDETLDLNIGLHQYVYNVGDTPVLLSWHYDEKLFKKSLNPGDSAYIKPFVAHNFRNKGKLLNLRIGGKINGD
;
A
#
# COMPACT_ATOMS: atom_id res chain seq x y z
N MET A 1 -33.00 39.58 -17.59
CA MET A 1 -32.53 38.27 -18.06
C MET A 1 -31.33 37.97 -17.20
N GLU A 2 -31.59 37.46 -15.99
CA GLU A 2 -30.52 36.96 -15.13
C GLU A 2 -30.05 35.66 -15.79
N GLU A 3 -28.79 35.64 -16.23
CA GLU A 3 -28.12 34.37 -16.50
C GLU A 3 -28.16 33.57 -15.20
N GLU A 4 -29.01 32.55 -15.15
CA GLU A 4 -28.87 31.47 -14.17
C GLU A 4 -27.43 30.98 -14.30
N MET A 5 -26.58 31.38 -13.36
CA MET A 5 -25.27 30.79 -13.18
C MET A 5 -25.50 29.29 -13.02
N SER A 6 -25.23 28.55 -14.10
CA SER A 6 -25.14 27.09 -14.09
C SER A 6 -24.38 26.69 -12.82
N PRO A 7 -24.95 25.85 -11.94
CA PRO A 7 -24.25 25.43 -10.73
C PRO A 7 -22.91 24.84 -11.14
N VAL A 8 -21.85 25.21 -10.41
CA VAL A 8 -20.51 24.63 -10.59
C VAL A 8 -20.69 23.11 -10.63
N PRO A 9 -20.28 22.44 -11.73
CA PRO A 9 -20.53 21.02 -11.89
C PRO A 9 -19.91 20.25 -10.73
N ASP A 10 -20.67 19.31 -10.15
CA ASP A 10 -20.15 18.37 -9.16
C ASP A 10 -18.91 17.68 -9.73
N LEU A 11 -17.75 17.86 -9.08
CA LEU A 11 -16.47 17.32 -9.53
C LEU A 11 -16.52 15.79 -9.68
N TYR A 12 -17.34 15.11 -8.87
CA TYR A 12 -17.59 13.69 -9.03
C TYR A 12 -18.26 13.39 -10.38
N HIS A 13 -19.32 14.12 -10.74
CA HIS A 13 -20.01 13.91 -12.01
C HIS A 13 -19.15 14.26 -13.22
N VAL A 14 -18.32 15.31 -13.15
CA VAL A 14 -17.36 15.63 -14.22
C VAL A 14 -16.38 14.48 -14.43
N ARG A 15 -15.76 13.98 -13.35
CA ARG A 15 -14.85 12.84 -13.43
C ARG A 15 -15.55 11.57 -13.93
N SER A 16 -16.80 11.33 -13.51
CA SER A 16 -17.60 10.19 -13.94
C SER A 16 -17.96 10.28 -15.42
N GLY A 17 -18.29 11.48 -15.93
CA GLY A 17 -18.54 11.74 -17.34
C GLY A 17 -17.29 11.54 -18.20
N ASN A 18 -16.15 12.03 -17.73
CA ASN A 18 -14.85 11.79 -18.38
C ASN A 18 -14.48 10.30 -18.41
N ASN A 19 -14.76 9.56 -17.32
CA ASN A 19 -14.56 8.11 -17.27
C ASN A 19 -15.44 7.39 -18.29
N PHE A 20 -16.73 7.74 -18.36
CA PHE A 20 -17.65 7.17 -19.34
C PHE A 20 -17.22 7.49 -20.78
N LEU A 21 -16.78 8.72 -21.04
CA LEU A 21 -16.21 9.11 -22.33
C LEU A 21 -14.96 8.28 -22.69
N GLY A 22 -14.09 8.01 -21.71
CA GLY A 22 -12.94 7.13 -21.87
C GLY A 22 -13.36 5.73 -22.35
N ILE A 23 -14.33 5.12 -21.67
CA ILE A 23 -14.89 3.82 -22.06
C ILE A 23 -15.36 3.85 -23.52
N LEU A 24 -16.17 4.84 -23.90
CA LEU A 24 -16.69 4.96 -25.27
C LEU A 24 -15.56 5.10 -26.31
N ASN A 25 -14.54 5.91 -26.02
CA ASN A 25 -13.40 6.10 -26.90
C ASN A 25 -12.59 4.82 -27.11
N ASP A 26 -12.44 3.99 -26.07
CA ASP A 26 -11.69 2.74 -26.12
C ASP A 26 -12.37 1.73 -27.05
N ILE A 27 -13.70 1.62 -26.96
CA ILE A 27 -14.51 0.76 -27.85
C ILE A 27 -14.92 1.44 -29.16
N LYS A 28 -14.38 2.62 -29.47
CA LYS A 28 -14.63 3.39 -30.71
C LYS A 28 -16.12 3.66 -30.97
N ARG A 29 -16.83 4.10 -29.93
CA ARG A 29 -18.23 4.53 -30.02
C ARG A 29 -18.33 6.03 -29.91
N ARG A 30 -18.96 6.66 -30.90
CA ARG A 30 -19.38 8.05 -30.80
C ARG A 30 -20.64 8.14 -29.94
N PRO A 31 -21.00 9.33 -29.44
CA PRO A 31 -22.25 9.51 -28.68
C PRO A 31 -23.50 8.98 -29.40
N GLU A 32 -23.59 9.14 -30.73
CA GLU A 32 -24.69 8.62 -31.55
C GLU A 32 -24.72 7.09 -31.61
N ASP A 33 -23.55 6.43 -31.65
CA ASP A 33 -23.46 4.97 -31.68
C ASP A 33 -23.91 4.41 -30.32
N ALA A 34 -23.43 5.00 -29.23
CA ALA A 34 -23.81 4.61 -27.87
C ALA A 34 -25.31 4.82 -27.60
N ALA A 35 -25.87 5.95 -28.05
CA ALA A 35 -27.30 6.23 -27.93
C ALA A 35 -28.14 5.17 -28.65
N ASN A 36 -27.77 4.84 -29.90
CA ASN A 36 -28.47 3.85 -30.71
C ASN A 36 -28.38 2.44 -30.10
N GLU A 37 -27.17 2.00 -29.72
CA GLU A 37 -26.95 0.65 -29.18
C GLU A 37 -27.59 0.43 -27.80
N LEU A 38 -27.55 1.44 -26.92
CA LEU A 38 -28.14 1.36 -25.58
C LEU A 38 -29.63 1.73 -25.55
N GLY A 39 -30.20 2.13 -26.69
CA GLY A 39 -31.60 2.51 -26.81
C GLY A 39 -31.98 3.68 -25.91
N ILE A 40 -31.15 4.73 -25.89
CA ILE A 40 -31.40 5.99 -25.16
C ILE A 40 -31.14 7.19 -26.07
N SER A 41 -31.53 8.39 -25.63
CA SER A 41 -31.36 9.58 -26.45
C SER A 41 -29.90 10.05 -26.51
N LEU A 42 -29.48 10.63 -27.64
CA LEU A 42 -28.18 11.29 -27.77
C LEU A 42 -27.97 12.39 -26.71
N ASN A 43 -29.03 13.11 -26.35
CA ASN A 43 -28.98 14.13 -25.30
C ASN A 43 -28.67 13.55 -23.92
N GLU A 44 -29.16 12.35 -23.63
CA GLU A 44 -28.87 11.66 -22.38
C GLU A 44 -27.40 11.23 -22.31
N ILE A 45 -26.86 10.63 -23.37
CA ILE A 45 -25.43 10.31 -23.47
C ILE A 45 -24.58 11.57 -23.27
N ASN A 46 -24.87 12.65 -23.99
CA ASN A 46 -24.12 13.91 -23.89
C ASN A 46 -24.22 14.55 -22.50
N SER A 47 -25.35 14.38 -21.80
CA SER A 47 -25.51 14.89 -20.43
C SER A 47 -24.71 14.09 -19.40
N ILE A 48 -24.53 12.79 -19.63
CA ILE A 48 -23.63 11.96 -18.82
C ILE A 48 -22.18 12.36 -19.06
N ILE A 49 -21.76 12.43 -20.33
CA ILE A 49 -20.38 12.80 -20.71
C ILE A 49 -20.01 14.17 -20.14
N SER A 50 -20.90 15.15 -20.19
CA SER A 50 -20.64 16.50 -19.68
C SER A 50 -20.73 16.62 -18.15
N GLY A 51 -21.03 15.54 -17.42
CA GLY A 51 -21.22 15.57 -15.97
C GLY A 51 -22.49 16.29 -15.50
N ARG A 52 -23.47 16.54 -16.38
CA ARG A 52 -24.77 17.12 -16.01
C ARG A 52 -25.74 16.09 -15.45
N LYS A 53 -25.55 14.82 -15.81
CA LYS A 53 -26.38 13.69 -15.34
C LYS A 53 -25.47 12.55 -14.89
N LYS A 54 -25.79 11.93 -13.76
CA LYS A 54 -25.13 10.68 -13.34
C LYS A 54 -25.60 9.53 -14.24
N ILE A 55 -24.69 8.65 -14.63
CA ILE A 55 -25.04 7.41 -15.32
C ILE A 55 -25.93 6.53 -14.42
N SER A 56 -27.00 5.96 -14.98
CA SER A 56 -27.94 5.15 -14.20
C SER A 56 -27.52 3.68 -14.18
N PRO A 57 -27.86 2.92 -13.12
CA PRO A 57 -27.59 1.48 -13.06
C PRO A 57 -28.18 0.70 -14.25
N GLU A 58 -29.37 1.09 -14.72
CA GLU A 58 -30.03 0.43 -15.86
C GLU A 58 -29.24 0.64 -17.16
N LEU A 59 -28.60 1.80 -17.33
CA LEU A 59 -27.75 2.05 -18.49
C LEU A 59 -26.45 1.24 -18.41
N ILE A 60 -25.88 1.08 -17.21
CA ILE A 60 -24.71 0.22 -16.96
C ILE A 60 -25.04 -1.24 -17.30
N GLU A 61 -26.18 -1.75 -16.83
CA GLU A 61 -26.64 -3.12 -17.12
C GLU A 61 -26.77 -3.35 -18.64
N LYS A 62 -27.38 -2.40 -19.35
CA LYS A 62 -27.48 -2.45 -20.82
C LYS A 62 -26.09 -2.48 -21.47
N ALA A 63 -25.16 -1.63 -21.00
CA ALA A 63 -23.81 -1.54 -21.56
C ALA A 63 -23.02 -2.84 -21.35
N VAL A 64 -22.98 -3.38 -20.12
CA VAL A 64 -22.29 -4.63 -19.78
C VAL A 64 -22.83 -5.82 -20.58
N LYS A 65 -24.11 -5.79 -20.96
CA LYS A 65 -24.72 -6.86 -21.75
C LYS A 65 -24.22 -6.91 -23.21
N ILE A 66 -23.83 -5.78 -23.79
CA ILE A 66 -23.51 -5.69 -25.23
C ILE A 66 -22.05 -5.29 -25.52
N TRP A 67 -21.37 -4.70 -24.54
CA TRP A 67 -19.97 -4.30 -24.64
C TRP A 67 -19.11 -5.15 -23.70
N PRO A 68 -17.82 -5.38 -24.06
CA PRO A 68 -16.89 -6.14 -23.22
C PRO A 68 -16.35 -5.27 -22.07
N VAL A 69 -17.24 -4.78 -21.22
CA VAL A 69 -16.97 -3.91 -20.06
C VAL A 69 -17.63 -4.50 -18.83
N ASN A 70 -17.14 -4.14 -17.65
CA ASN A 70 -17.68 -4.60 -16.36
C ASN A 70 -18.42 -3.46 -15.66
N GLU A 71 -19.37 -3.79 -14.78
CA GLU A 71 -20.12 -2.77 -14.01
C GLU A 71 -19.19 -1.82 -13.25
N ARG A 72 -18.12 -2.36 -12.67
CA ARG A 72 -17.14 -1.60 -11.89
C ARG A 72 -16.41 -0.52 -12.69
N ASP A 73 -16.31 -0.68 -14.01
CA ASP A 73 -15.61 0.26 -14.89
C ASP A 73 -16.34 1.60 -14.93
N PHE A 74 -17.64 1.62 -14.60
CA PHE A 74 -18.48 2.82 -14.55
C PHE A 74 -18.47 3.53 -13.18
N TYR A 75 -17.97 2.89 -12.12
CA TYR A 75 -17.98 3.43 -10.76
C TYR A 75 -16.61 3.97 -10.38
N ILE A 76 -16.43 5.29 -10.50
CA ILE A 76 -15.19 5.95 -10.08
C ILE A 76 -15.07 6.05 -8.54
N ILE A 77 -13.84 6.13 -8.05
CA ILE A 77 -13.55 6.36 -6.63
C ILE A 77 -13.99 7.77 -6.23
N SER A 78 -14.87 7.85 -5.22
CA SER A 78 -15.27 9.10 -4.57
C SER A 78 -14.08 9.70 -3.82
N ASP A 79 -13.83 10.99 -4.01
CA ASP A 79 -12.80 11.71 -3.27
C ASP A 79 -13.35 12.18 -1.91
N ASP A 80 -12.96 11.49 -0.85
CA ASP A 80 -13.29 11.83 0.54
C ASP A 80 -12.24 12.73 1.20
N CYS A 81 -11.23 13.17 0.44
CA CYS A 81 -10.12 13.98 0.93
C CYS A 81 -9.90 15.23 0.04
N PRO A 82 -10.94 16.06 -0.19
CA PRO A 82 -10.90 17.16 -1.18
C PRO A 82 -9.92 18.28 -0.82
N THR A 83 -9.45 18.34 0.43
CA THR A 83 -8.46 19.31 0.91
C THR A 83 -7.03 18.76 0.88
N GLY A 84 -6.79 17.57 0.30
CA GLY A 84 -5.46 16.95 0.24
C GLY A 84 -5.01 16.24 1.52
N VAL A 85 -5.57 16.62 2.68
CA VAL A 85 -5.37 15.96 3.98
C VAL A 85 -6.72 15.63 4.62
N LEU A 86 -6.84 14.40 5.13
CA LEU A 86 -7.97 13.92 5.95
C LEU A 86 -7.47 13.66 7.36
N ILE A 87 -8.14 14.19 8.38
CA ILE A 87 -7.79 14.00 9.79
C ILE A 87 -8.92 13.23 10.47
N MET A 88 -8.56 12.28 11.32
CA MET A 88 -9.46 11.55 12.20
C MET A 88 -8.98 11.72 13.64
N SER A 89 -9.84 12.25 14.49
CA SER A 89 -9.54 12.52 15.89
C SER A 89 -9.52 11.24 16.73
N SER A 90 -8.78 11.27 17.84
CA SER A 90 -8.76 10.20 18.85
C SER A 90 -10.16 9.84 19.36
N ASP A 91 -11.06 10.83 19.49
CA ASP A 91 -12.44 10.59 19.92
C ASP A 91 -13.29 9.92 18.84
N GLU A 92 -13.03 10.18 17.56
CA GLU A 92 -13.65 9.41 16.46
C GLU A 92 -13.14 7.97 16.46
N SER A 93 -11.84 7.75 16.67
CA SER A 93 -11.27 6.41 16.81
C SER A 93 -11.85 5.64 17.99
N LYS A 94 -12.10 6.28 19.13
CA LYS A 94 -12.77 5.64 20.28
C LYS A 94 -14.19 5.18 19.94
N LYS A 95 -14.92 5.90 19.09
CA LYS A 95 -16.29 5.54 18.67
C LYS A 95 -16.34 4.29 17.79
N THR A 96 -15.23 3.91 17.15
CA THR A 96 -15.13 2.70 16.32
C THR A 96 -14.63 1.48 17.11
N SER A 97 -14.49 1.62 18.43
CA SER A 97 -14.01 0.57 19.32
C SER A 97 -14.84 -0.71 19.22
N ARG A 98 -14.15 -1.83 19.08
CA ARG A 98 -14.74 -3.18 19.08
C ARG A 98 -13.81 -4.15 19.78
N ILE A 99 -14.33 -4.83 20.79
CA ILE A 99 -13.61 -5.89 21.50
C ILE A 99 -13.87 -7.21 20.78
N MET A 100 -12.79 -7.91 20.43
CA MET A 100 -12.86 -9.24 19.84
C MET A 100 -12.36 -10.28 20.83
N GLU A 101 -13.17 -11.30 21.05
CA GLU A 101 -12.81 -12.44 21.88
C GLU A 101 -12.12 -13.54 21.09
N ARG A 102 -11.20 -14.25 21.74
CA ARG A 102 -10.63 -15.51 21.24
C ARG A 102 -10.62 -16.52 22.39
N ALA A 103 -11.01 -17.75 22.09
CA ALA A 103 -11.20 -18.80 23.10
C ALA A 103 -12.08 -18.35 24.30
N GLY A 104 -13.14 -17.57 24.02
CA GLY A 104 -14.11 -17.09 25.01
C GLY A 104 -13.61 -16.01 25.96
N LYS A 105 -12.52 -15.29 25.63
CA LYS A 105 -11.98 -14.18 26.42
C LYS A 105 -11.67 -12.97 25.54
N PRO A 106 -11.90 -11.73 26.02
CA PRO A 106 -11.43 -10.52 25.35
C PRO A 106 -9.94 -10.60 25.05
N TYR A 107 -9.58 -10.44 23.78
CA TYR A 107 -8.21 -10.62 23.32
C TYR A 107 -7.64 -9.33 22.73
N TYR A 108 -8.45 -8.62 21.94
CA TYR A 108 -8.10 -7.32 21.36
C TYR A 108 -9.23 -6.31 21.51
N GLU A 109 -8.86 -5.05 21.69
CA GLU A 109 -9.70 -3.91 21.35
C GLU A 109 -9.17 -3.28 20.06
N TYR A 110 -9.97 -3.26 19.00
CA TYR A 110 -9.64 -2.59 17.75
C TYR A 110 -10.28 -1.21 17.70
N ARG A 111 -9.56 -0.23 17.16
CA ARG A 111 -10.09 1.07 16.78
C ARG A 111 -9.56 1.46 15.41
N ASP A 112 -10.45 1.96 14.57
CA ASP A 112 -10.09 2.51 13.28
C ASP A 112 -9.32 3.82 13.48
N THR A 113 -8.35 4.09 12.61
CA THR A 113 -7.70 5.40 12.48
C THR A 113 -7.87 5.94 11.05
N ALA A 114 -7.26 7.09 10.73
CA ALA A 114 -7.47 7.78 9.47
C ALA A 114 -7.32 6.87 8.24
N MET A 115 -8.41 6.75 7.49
CA MET A 115 -8.50 6.03 6.22
C MET A 115 -9.15 6.92 5.17
N SER A 116 -8.77 6.74 3.91
CA SER A 116 -9.41 7.38 2.76
C SER A 116 -9.73 6.33 1.71
N LYS A 117 -10.86 6.48 1.03
CA LYS A 117 -11.25 5.70 -0.16
C LYS A 117 -10.20 5.78 -1.27
N THR A 118 -9.40 6.86 -1.28
CA THR A 118 -8.36 7.12 -2.28
C THR A 118 -7.00 6.48 -1.95
N ALA A 119 -6.88 5.78 -0.80
CA ALA A 119 -5.63 5.18 -0.34
C ALA A 119 -5.80 3.73 0.10
N PRO A 120 -4.75 2.90 -0.01
CA PRO A 120 -4.84 1.47 0.33
C PRO A 120 -4.54 1.17 1.80
N PHE A 121 -4.53 2.17 2.69
CA PHE A 121 -4.31 1.96 4.13
C PHE A 121 -5.52 1.29 4.80
N ARG A 122 -5.24 0.39 5.72
CA ARG A 122 -6.16 -0.19 6.72
C ARG A 122 -5.45 -0.18 8.08
N PRO A 123 -5.20 1.02 8.64
CA PRO A 123 -4.44 1.19 9.86
C PRO A 123 -5.36 1.00 11.07
N GLU A 124 -4.94 0.12 11.98
CA GLU A 124 -5.70 -0.23 13.16
C GLU A 124 -4.89 0.10 14.42
N TRP A 125 -5.53 0.76 15.38
CA TRP A 125 -5.07 0.81 16.75
C TRP A 125 -5.58 -0.44 17.47
N ILE A 126 -4.68 -1.23 18.06
CA ILE A 126 -5.05 -2.52 18.66
C ILE A 126 -4.44 -2.66 20.05
N LEU A 127 -5.27 -2.76 21.07
CA LEU A 127 -4.84 -2.98 22.46
C LEU A 127 -4.77 -4.47 22.78
N GLU A 128 -3.64 -4.93 23.31
CA GLU A 128 -3.43 -6.33 23.71
C GLU A 128 -4.07 -6.62 25.08
N LEU A 129 -5.29 -7.16 25.07
CA LEU A 129 -6.04 -7.47 26.30
C LEU A 129 -5.57 -8.76 26.98
N CYS A 130 -5.01 -9.69 26.21
CA CYS A 130 -4.44 -10.93 26.74
C CYS A 130 -3.08 -10.67 27.38
N LYS A 131 -2.93 -11.06 28.65
CA LYS A 131 -1.65 -11.02 29.38
C LYS A 131 -1.03 -12.41 29.46
N VAL A 132 0.29 -12.51 29.29
CA VAL A 132 1.05 -13.77 29.35
C VAL A 132 2.18 -13.69 30.38
N LYS A 133 2.44 -14.81 31.08
CA LYS A 133 3.44 -14.88 32.16
C LYS A 133 4.86 -15.16 31.69
N ASP A 134 5.03 -15.57 30.44
CA ASP A 134 6.30 -15.93 29.83
C ASP A 134 6.36 -15.47 28.37
N ASN A 135 7.55 -15.60 27.79
CA ASN A 135 7.80 -15.34 26.38
C ASN A 135 7.99 -16.67 25.63
N ASP A 136 7.22 -17.72 25.94
CA ASP A 136 7.27 -18.97 25.17
C ASP A 136 6.41 -18.83 23.90
N PRO A 137 6.97 -19.01 22.69
CA PRO A 137 6.18 -18.99 21.46
C PRO A 137 5.09 -20.07 21.39
N ASN A 138 5.15 -21.11 22.23
CA ASN A 138 4.17 -22.18 22.31
C ASN A 138 3.15 -21.99 23.45
N ASN A 139 3.17 -20.86 24.16
CA ASN A 139 2.24 -20.59 25.25
C ASN A 139 0.77 -20.79 24.79
N PRO A 140 -0.02 -21.65 25.48
CA PRO A 140 -1.37 -22.00 25.06
C PRO A 140 -2.40 -20.86 25.19
N GLU A 141 -2.09 -19.81 25.95
CA GLU A 141 -2.95 -18.62 26.06
C GLU A 141 -2.92 -17.78 24.76
N VAL A 142 -1.86 -17.93 23.96
CA VAL A 142 -1.64 -17.18 22.72
C VAL A 142 -2.55 -17.69 21.60
N GLN A 143 -3.45 -16.82 21.13
CA GLN A 143 -4.46 -17.14 20.11
C GLN A 143 -4.06 -16.59 18.74
N TRP A 144 -3.69 -17.47 17.82
CA TRP A 144 -3.15 -17.12 16.51
C TRP A 144 -4.24 -16.72 15.49
N ASN A 145 -3.92 -15.81 14.57
CA ASN A 145 -4.71 -15.66 13.34
C ASN A 145 -4.25 -16.66 12.26
N ASN A 146 -4.89 -16.63 11.09
CA ASN A 146 -4.54 -17.46 9.93
C ASN A 146 -3.56 -16.78 8.96
N GLY A 147 -2.97 -15.64 9.36
CA GLY A 147 -2.47 -14.65 8.43
C GLY A 147 -3.61 -13.91 7.73
N HIS A 148 -3.27 -12.87 6.98
CA HIS A 148 -4.25 -12.08 6.22
C HIS A 148 -3.60 -11.47 4.98
N PHE A 149 -4.43 -10.99 4.04
CA PHE A 149 -3.97 -10.56 2.71
C PHE A 149 -3.20 -9.24 2.71
N MET A 150 -3.43 -8.37 3.70
CA MET A 150 -2.77 -7.07 3.73
C MET A 150 -1.31 -7.23 4.15
N HIS A 151 -0.42 -6.42 3.57
CA HIS A 151 0.89 -6.22 4.16
C HIS A 151 0.70 -5.55 5.52
N GLN A 152 1.60 -5.80 6.46
CA GLN A 152 1.50 -5.18 7.78
C GLN A 152 2.85 -4.65 8.23
N PHE A 153 2.91 -3.34 8.38
CA PHE A 153 3.88 -2.67 9.24
C PHE A 153 3.27 -2.54 10.64
N THR A 154 4.07 -2.61 11.70
CA THR A 154 3.57 -2.42 13.06
C THR A 154 4.57 -1.66 13.91
N TYR A 155 4.08 -0.69 14.67
CA TYR A 155 4.83 0.06 15.69
C TYR A 155 4.32 -0.33 17.07
N PHE A 156 5.24 -0.58 18.01
CA PHE A 156 4.92 -1.09 19.33
C PHE A 156 4.98 0.02 20.39
N ILE A 157 4.02 0.00 21.32
CA ILE A 157 3.91 0.90 22.47
C ILE A 157 3.66 0.06 23.72
N GLY A 158 4.57 0.12 24.69
CA GLY A 158 4.52 -0.68 25.91
C GLY A 158 5.15 -2.07 25.73
N GLN A 159 4.81 -2.98 26.64
CA GLN A 159 5.45 -4.30 26.76
C GLN A 159 4.68 -5.37 25.97
N VAL A 160 4.89 -5.42 24.65
CA VAL A 160 4.17 -6.31 23.73
C VAL A 160 5.05 -7.49 23.34
N ASN A 161 4.48 -8.70 23.34
CA ASN A 161 5.08 -9.84 22.66
C ASN A 161 4.48 -9.97 21.26
N PHE A 162 5.33 -10.06 20.24
CA PHE A 162 4.94 -10.30 18.85
C PHE A 162 5.26 -11.74 18.46
N TYR A 163 4.22 -12.53 18.26
CA TYR A 163 4.33 -13.93 17.83
C TYR A 163 4.11 -14.05 16.33
N PHE A 164 4.94 -14.85 15.65
CA PHE A 164 4.79 -15.13 14.22
C PHE A 164 5.23 -16.57 13.90
N LYS A 165 4.71 -17.14 12.82
CA LYS A 165 5.20 -18.42 12.29
C LYS A 165 6.27 -18.16 11.23
N GLY A 166 7.42 -18.82 11.36
CA GLY A 166 8.48 -18.80 10.35
C GLY A 166 8.10 -19.61 9.11
N ASP A 167 8.94 -19.54 8.09
CA ASP A 167 8.73 -20.27 6.82
C ASP A 167 8.74 -21.80 7.00
N ASP A 168 9.37 -22.29 8.08
CA ASP A 168 9.36 -23.70 8.48
C ASP A 168 8.12 -24.11 9.30
N GLY A 169 7.18 -23.18 9.49
CA GLY A 169 5.96 -23.36 10.27
C GLY A 169 6.15 -23.29 11.79
N LYS A 170 7.38 -23.11 12.29
CA LYS A 170 7.64 -22.99 13.73
C LYS A 170 7.15 -21.66 14.26
N LYS A 171 6.70 -21.67 15.52
CA LYS A 171 6.28 -20.47 16.24
C LYS A 171 7.51 -19.76 16.80
N HIS A 172 7.56 -18.44 16.60
CA HIS A 172 8.56 -17.54 17.16
C HIS A 172 7.87 -16.44 17.96
N VAL A 173 8.64 -15.79 18.82
CA VAL A 173 8.21 -14.62 19.57
C VAL A 173 9.34 -13.60 19.63
N ALA A 174 9.02 -12.35 19.32
CA ALA A 174 9.87 -11.19 19.52
C ALA A 174 9.34 -10.39 20.71
N VAL A 175 10.22 -10.08 21.66
CA VAL A 175 9.90 -9.32 22.87
C VAL A 175 10.07 -7.84 22.56
N MET A 176 8.96 -7.15 22.31
CA MET A 176 8.96 -5.77 21.82
C MET A 176 8.72 -4.78 22.96
N ASN A 177 9.24 -3.56 22.78
CA ASN A 177 9.05 -2.41 23.65
C ASN A 177 8.63 -1.17 22.83
N THR A 178 8.32 -0.08 23.54
CA THR A 178 7.97 1.21 22.90
C THR A 178 9.05 1.66 21.92
N GLY A 179 8.66 1.95 20.69
CA GLY A 179 9.57 2.41 19.64
C GLY A 179 10.04 1.31 18.70
N ASP A 180 9.94 0.05 19.10
CA ASP A 180 10.25 -1.07 18.23
C ASP A 180 9.24 -1.13 17.08
N SER A 181 9.63 -1.80 15.99
CA SER A 181 8.76 -1.97 14.83
C SER A 181 8.98 -3.28 14.11
N MET A 182 8.02 -3.67 13.28
CA MET A 182 8.17 -4.83 12.40
C MET A 182 7.47 -4.63 11.06
N TYR A 183 7.87 -5.48 10.10
CA TYR A 183 7.12 -5.79 8.90
C TYR A 183 6.85 -7.31 8.85
N ILE A 184 5.66 -7.69 8.41
CA ILE A 184 5.29 -9.09 8.16
C ILE A 184 4.61 -9.25 6.79
N THR A 185 5.04 -10.28 6.05
CA THR A 185 4.53 -10.60 4.71
C THR A 185 3.07 -11.10 4.78
N PRO A 186 2.24 -10.81 3.76
CA PRO A 186 0.88 -11.35 3.68
C PRO A 186 0.82 -12.85 3.92
N PHE A 187 -0.26 -13.27 4.58
CA PHE A 187 -0.59 -14.64 4.94
C PHE A 187 0.35 -15.31 5.96
N THR A 188 1.40 -14.66 6.47
CA THR A 188 2.18 -15.18 7.59
C THR A 188 1.36 -15.08 8.89
N PRO A 189 1.03 -16.21 9.57
CA PRO A 189 0.25 -16.19 10.81
C PRO A 189 0.98 -15.49 11.95
N HIS A 190 0.26 -14.68 12.71
CA HIS A 190 0.80 -13.90 13.82
C HIS A 190 -0.24 -13.55 14.88
N THR A 191 0.24 -13.08 16.04
CA THR A 191 -0.56 -12.55 17.15
C THR A 191 0.32 -11.74 18.11
N PHE A 192 -0.33 -11.02 19.01
CA PHE A 192 0.26 -10.12 20.00
C PHE A 192 -0.37 -10.35 21.37
N THR A 193 0.43 -10.19 22.43
CA THR A 193 -0.05 -10.19 23.82
C THR A 193 0.72 -9.16 24.64
N THR A 194 0.19 -8.82 25.81
CA THR A 194 0.86 -8.01 26.82
C THR A 194 1.67 -8.91 27.75
N ARG A 195 2.89 -8.53 28.11
CA ARG A 195 3.65 -9.24 29.17
C ARG A 195 3.09 -8.95 30.56
N ASP A 196 2.96 -9.97 31.39
CA ASP A 196 2.52 -9.81 32.77
C ASP A 196 3.49 -8.92 33.58
N GLY A 197 2.95 -8.19 34.57
CA GLY A 197 3.70 -7.18 35.33
C GLY A 197 3.84 -5.81 34.64
N SER A 198 3.31 -5.61 33.43
CA SER A 198 3.24 -4.29 32.79
C SER A 198 2.28 -3.35 33.53
N GLN A 199 2.61 -2.05 33.57
CA GLN A 199 1.75 -1.03 34.21
C GLN A 199 0.42 -0.81 33.47
N SER A 200 0.42 -1.01 32.15
CA SER A 200 -0.75 -0.93 31.29
C SER A 200 -0.69 -2.03 30.23
N ASN A 201 -1.82 -2.29 29.56
CA ASN A 201 -1.80 -3.17 28.39
C ASN A 201 -0.86 -2.60 27.33
N GLY A 202 -0.19 -3.52 26.63
CA GLY A 202 0.52 -3.21 25.40
C GLY A 202 -0.45 -2.72 24.33
N LEU A 203 0.10 -1.91 23.43
CA LEU A 203 -0.60 -1.33 22.30
C LEU A 203 0.27 -1.48 21.06
N ILE A 204 -0.36 -1.81 19.94
CA ILE A 204 0.24 -1.69 18.62
C ILE A 204 -0.54 -0.73 17.72
N LEU A 205 0.21 -0.06 16.84
CA LEU A 205 -0.34 0.58 15.66
C LEU A 205 -0.08 -0.34 14.47
N ALA A 206 -1.05 -1.21 14.16
CA ALA A 206 -0.99 -2.17 13.07
C ALA A 206 -1.39 -1.48 11.76
N LEU A 207 -0.41 -0.90 11.08
CA LEU A 207 -0.61 -0.14 9.85
C LEU A 207 -0.61 -1.11 8.67
N THR A 208 -1.75 -1.76 8.43
CA THR A 208 -1.89 -2.68 7.29
C THR A 208 -2.20 -1.94 6.01
N TYR A 209 -1.80 -2.49 4.86
CA TYR A 209 -2.07 -1.87 3.56
C TYR A 209 -2.01 -2.84 2.38
N GLY A 210 -2.75 -2.49 1.35
CA GLY A 210 -2.64 -3.11 0.03
C GLY A 210 -1.44 -2.57 -0.75
N SER A 211 -0.85 -3.43 -1.59
CA SER A 211 0.12 -3.04 -2.61
C SER A 211 -0.42 -3.38 -4.00
N LYS A 212 0.40 -3.98 -4.86
CA LYS A 212 0.11 -4.24 -6.28
C LYS A 212 -0.91 -5.36 -6.55
N LEU A 213 -1.29 -6.15 -5.55
CA LEU A 213 -2.21 -7.28 -5.71
C LEU A 213 -3.68 -6.98 -5.39
N THR A 214 -4.03 -5.75 -5.01
CA THR A 214 -5.42 -5.39 -4.64
C THR A 214 -6.22 -4.85 -5.83
N GLY A 215 -7.55 -4.96 -5.80
CA GLY A 215 -8.42 -4.33 -6.83
C GLY A 215 -8.37 -5.08 -8.15
N ASP A 216 -8.10 -4.38 -9.25
CA ASP A 216 -8.23 -4.92 -10.61
C ASP A 216 -7.29 -6.09 -10.88
N VAL A 217 -6.03 -6.00 -10.41
CA VAL A 217 -5.05 -7.09 -10.51
C VAL A 217 -5.55 -8.36 -9.82
N GLN A 218 -6.20 -8.23 -8.66
CA GLN A 218 -6.80 -9.38 -7.96
C GLN A 218 -7.91 -10.02 -8.79
N GLN A 219 -8.70 -9.20 -9.48
CA GLN A 219 -9.87 -9.63 -10.23
C GLN A 219 -9.46 -10.30 -11.54
N GLU A 220 -8.45 -9.76 -12.23
CA GLU A 220 -7.86 -10.39 -13.41
C GLU A 220 -7.31 -11.78 -13.09
N ILE A 221 -6.53 -11.92 -12.00
CA ILE A 221 -6.01 -13.23 -11.57
C ILE A 221 -7.16 -14.16 -11.12
N SER A 222 -8.20 -13.64 -10.49
CA SER A 222 -9.34 -14.43 -10.00
C SER A 222 -10.17 -15.08 -11.11
N LEU A 223 -10.07 -14.60 -12.35
CA LEU A 223 -10.74 -15.19 -13.51
C LEU A 223 -9.98 -16.40 -14.09
N LEU A 224 -8.73 -16.59 -13.69
CA LEU A 224 -7.91 -17.70 -14.18
C LEU A 224 -8.19 -18.98 -13.38
N PRO A 225 -8.16 -20.16 -14.02
CA PRO A 225 -8.04 -21.42 -13.32
C PRO A 225 -6.82 -21.41 -12.38
N ILE A 226 -6.93 -22.06 -11.22
CA ILE A 226 -5.88 -22.03 -10.18
C ILE A 226 -4.51 -22.42 -10.72
N ASN A 227 -4.45 -23.47 -11.55
CA ASN A 227 -3.22 -23.95 -12.17
C ASN A 227 -2.59 -22.94 -13.16
N SER A 228 -3.38 -22.10 -13.81
CA SER A 228 -2.89 -21.02 -14.67
C SER A 228 -2.45 -19.83 -13.85
N GLY A 229 -3.27 -19.37 -12.90
CA GLY A 229 -2.96 -18.25 -12.03
C GLY A 229 -1.71 -18.48 -11.18
N SER A 230 -1.52 -19.71 -10.67
CA SER A 230 -0.34 -20.06 -9.86
C SER A 230 0.97 -19.97 -10.62
N ASN A 231 0.97 -20.03 -11.97
CA ASN A 231 2.20 -19.94 -12.76
C ASN A 231 2.82 -18.53 -12.76
N TYR A 232 2.08 -17.50 -12.32
CA TYR A 232 2.64 -16.16 -12.11
C TYR A 232 3.46 -16.06 -10.81
N ALA A 233 3.35 -17.02 -9.90
CA ALA A 233 4.17 -17.08 -8.69
C ALA A 233 5.56 -17.65 -9.01
N LEU A 234 6.45 -16.77 -9.50
CA LEU A 234 7.86 -17.11 -9.79
C LEU A 234 8.62 -17.52 -8.51
N ASP A 235 9.67 -18.33 -8.66
CA ASP A 235 10.47 -18.80 -7.53
C ASP A 235 11.48 -17.73 -7.09
N PHE A 236 11.09 -16.94 -6.10
CA PHE A 236 11.94 -15.93 -5.46
C PHE A 236 12.55 -16.38 -4.12
N SER A 237 12.76 -17.69 -3.94
CA SER A 237 13.33 -18.24 -2.70
C SER A 237 14.84 -17.99 -2.53
N SER A 238 15.57 -17.75 -3.62
CA SER A 238 16.99 -17.34 -3.60
C SER A 238 17.27 -16.30 -4.69
N LYS A 239 18.42 -15.63 -4.63
CA LYS A 239 18.82 -14.66 -5.64
C LYS A 239 19.01 -15.31 -7.01
N GLU A 240 19.65 -16.47 -7.02
CA GLU A 240 19.93 -17.28 -8.20
C GLU A 240 18.62 -17.77 -8.85
N ARG A 241 17.71 -18.32 -8.04
CA ARG A 241 16.38 -18.77 -8.51
C ARG A 241 15.53 -17.63 -9.04
N SER A 242 15.60 -16.46 -8.41
CA SER A 242 14.90 -15.27 -8.88
C SER A 242 15.40 -14.83 -10.26
N SER A 243 16.73 -14.79 -10.44
CA SER A 243 17.36 -14.46 -11.72
C SER A 243 16.95 -15.45 -12.81
N SER A 244 17.09 -16.76 -12.57
CA SER A 244 16.68 -17.77 -13.55
C SER A 244 15.18 -17.75 -13.84
N SER A 245 14.32 -17.56 -12.83
CA SER A 245 12.87 -17.50 -13.02
C SER A 245 12.45 -16.34 -13.92
N LEU A 246 13.04 -15.15 -13.74
CA LEU A 246 12.76 -13.98 -14.58
C LEU A 246 13.24 -14.21 -16.01
N ILE A 247 14.50 -14.63 -16.20
CA ILE A 247 15.06 -14.88 -17.52
C ILE A 247 14.24 -15.93 -18.26
N ASN A 248 13.86 -17.02 -17.58
CA ASN A 248 13.05 -18.08 -18.16
C ASN A 248 11.63 -17.62 -18.52
N TYR A 249 10.99 -16.81 -17.68
CA TYR A 249 9.69 -16.22 -17.99
C TYR A 249 9.76 -15.37 -19.26
N TYR A 250 10.72 -14.45 -19.34
CA TYR A 250 10.89 -13.56 -20.49
C TYR A 250 11.32 -14.31 -21.77
N TYR A 251 12.17 -15.34 -21.62
CA TYR A 251 12.51 -16.23 -22.72
C TYR A 251 11.26 -16.93 -23.29
N LYS A 252 10.40 -17.48 -22.44
CA LYS A 252 9.17 -18.16 -22.88
C LYS A 252 8.21 -17.22 -23.61
N ILE A 253 7.97 -16.01 -23.11
CA ILE A 253 7.05 -15.07 -23.78
C ILE A 253 7.61 -14.51 -25.10
N SER A 254 8.93 -14.55 -25.29
CA SER A 254 9.58 -14.16 -26.56
C SER A 254 9.34 -15.17 -27.68
N ASN A 255 8.97 -16.41 -27.34
CA ASN A 255 8.75 -17.52 -28.26
C ASN A 255 9.95 -17.83 -29.18
N LEU A 256 11.18 -17.50 -28.74
CA LEU A 256 12.41 -17.84 -29.45
C LEU A 256 12.77 -19.32 -29.24
N SER A 257 13.22 -20.00 -30.29
CA SER A 257 13.92 -21.27 -30.13
C SER A 257 15.28 -21.04 -29.46
N MET A 258 15.83 -22.07 -28.81
CA MET A 258 17.18 -21.99 -28.24
C MET A 258 18.23 -21.62 -29.30
N ASP A 259 18.08 -22.12 -30.53
CA ASP A 259 18.98 -21.84 -31.65
C ASP A 259 18.95 -20.37 -32.06
N GLU A 260 17.76 -19.77 -32.13
CA GLU A 260 17.60 -18.35 -32.43
C GLU A 260 18.08 -17.49 -31.26
N PHE A 261 17.86 -17.93 -30.03
CA PHE A 261 18.31 -17.21 -28.83
C PHE A 261 19.84 -17.18 -28.70
N GLU A 262 20.52 -18.31 -28.94
CA GLU A 262 21.99 -18.37 -29.06
C GLU A 262 22.49 -17.44 -30.16
N LYS A 263 21.89 -17.50 -31.36
CA LYS A 263 22.30 -16.65 -32.48
C LYS A 263 22.18 -15.16 -32.19
N ARG A 264 21.10 -14.72 -31.52
CA ARG A 264 20.88 -13.30 -31.19
C ARG A 264 21.78 -12.78 -30.09
N THR A 265 22.02 -13.62 -29.08
CA THR A 265 22.84 -13.25 -27.92
C THR A 265 24.34 -13.40 -28.19
N ASN A 266 24.71 -14.28 -29.13
CA ASN A 266 26.08 -14.78 -29.32
C ASN A 266 26.64 -15.42 -28.02
N ILE A 267 25.76 -16.10 -27.25
CA ILE A 267 26.09 -16.85 -26.04
C ILE A 267 25.77 -18.32 -26.30
N SER A 268 26.68 -19.23 -25.90
CA SER A 268 26.51 -20.67 -26.14
C SER A 268 25.22 -21.22 -25.53
N LYS A 269 24.58 -22.19 -26.20
CA LYS A 269 23.39 -22.89 -25.64
C LYS A 269 23.62 -23.42 -24.22
N THR A 270 24.84 -23.88 -23.91
CA THR A 270 25.19 -24.40 -22.59
C THR A 270 25.05 -23.31 -21.52
N SER A 271 25.64 -22.13 -21.75
CA SER A 271 25.54 -20.99 -20.83
C SER A 271 24.10 -20.48 -20.72
N LEU A 272 23.38 -20.36 -21.84
CA LEU A 272 21.97 -19.96 -21.83
C LEU A 272 21.09 -20.93 -21.04
N THR A 273 21.31 -22.24 -21.20
CA THR A 273 20.61 -23.27 -20.42
C THR A 273 20.95 -23.17 -18.93
N SER A 274 22.21 -22.89 -18.59
CA SER A 274 22.63 -22.64 -17.21
C SER A 274 21.88 -21.47 -16.58
N TYR A 275 21.76 -20.34 -17.30
CA TYR A 275 21.02 -19.16 -16.84
C TYR A 275 19.50 -19.42 -16.70
N LEU A 276 18.92 -20.24 -17.56
CA LEU A 276 17.48 -20.53 -17.57
C LEU A 276 17.06 -21.57 -16.53
N GLU A 277 17.88 -22.59 -16.28
CA GLU A 277 17.45 -23.81 -15.58
C GLU A 277 18.34 -24.20 -14.39
N LYS A 278 19.60 -23.75 -14.36
CA LYS A 278 20.59 -24.21 -13.36
C LYS A 278 20.87 -23.18 -12.27
N ASN A 279 20.10 -22.09 -12.20
CA ASN A 279 20.28 -21.05 -11.19
C ASN A 279 21.68 -20.44 -11.24
N GLU A 280 22.23 -20.23 -12.45
CA GLU A 280 23.44 -19.41 -12.63
C GLU A 280 23.04 -17.97 -12.95
N ILE A 281 23.72 -17.01 -12.31
CA ILE A 281 23.48 -15.58 -12.54
C ILE A 281 24.39 -15.12 -13.69
N PRO A 282 23.84 -14.57 -14.78
CA PRO A 282 24.66 -14.03 -15.87
C PRO A 282 25.48 -12.82 -15.40
N SER A 283 26.62 -12.60 -16.06
CA SER A 283 27.31 -11.31 -15.94
C SER A 283 26.40 -10.17 -16.44
N PHE A 284 26.68 -8.93 -16.05
CA PHE A 284 25.88 -7.80 -16.55
C PHE A 284 25.98 -7.65 -18.07
N GLU A 285 27.14 -7.91 -18.66
CA GLU A 285 27.32 -7.90 -20.13
C GLU A 285 26.46 -8.97 -20.82
N ASP A 286 26.38 -10.18 -20.26
CA ASP A 286 25.51 -11.23 -20.78
C ASP A 286 24.03 -10.89 -20.58
N LEU A 287 23.68 -10.28 -19.44
CA LEU A 287 22.31 -9.81 -19.17
C LEU A 287 21.87 -8.76 -20.20
N GLU A 288 22.74 -7.84 -20.60
CA GLU A 288 22.47 -6.86 -21.66
C GLU A 288 22.20 -7.53 -23.01
N LYS A 289 23.02 -8.52 -23.39
CA LYS A 289 22.83 -9.30 -24.62
C LYS A 289 21.50 -10.05 -24.59
N ILE A 290 21.17 -10.67 -23.46
CA ILE A 290 19.92 -11.41 -23.25
C ILE A 290 18.71 -10.46 -23.34
N ALA A 291 18.72 -9.35 -22.59
CA ALA A 291 17.64 -8.36 -22.59
C ALA A 291 17.37 -7.84 -24.01
N LYS A 292 18.43 -7.48 -24.74
CA LYS A 292 18.32 -7.05 -26.13
C LYS A 292 17.72 -8.12 -27.04
N ALA A 293 18.15 -9.38 -26.91
CA ALA A 293 17.64 -10.49 -27.71
C ALA A 293 16.16 -10.79 -27.45
N LEU A 294 15.72 -10.59 -26.21
CA LEU A 294 14.34 -10.77 -25.73
C LEU A 294 13.47 -9.52 -25.90
N ASN A 295 14.01 -8.42 -26.43
CA ASN A 295 13.33 -7.14 -26.60
C ASN A 295 12.77 -6.55 -25.29
N VAL A 296 13.51 -6.67 -24.20
CA VAL A 296 13.20 -6.08 -22.89
C VAL A 296 14.38 -5.28 -22.34
N ASN A 297 14.19 -4.58 -21.22
CA ASN A 297 15.28 -3.89 -20.53
C ASN A 297 15.98 -4.84 -19.55
N CYS A 298 17.24 -4.57 -19.22
CA CYS A 298 17.94 -5.32 -18.16
C CYS A 298 17.17 -5.27 -16.84
N ARG A 299 16.55 -4.12 -16.52
CA ARG A 299 15.71 -3.92 -15.32
C ARG A 299 14.62 -4.98 -15.20
N ASP A 300 14.03 -5.38 -16.32
CA ASP A 300 12.90 -6.34 -16.35
C ASP A 300 13.38 -7.77 -16.06
N LEU A 301 14.67 -8.05 -16.28
CA LEU A 301 15.32 -9.33 -15.99
C LEU A 301 16.04 -9.36 -14.63
N MET A 302 16.24 -8.20 -14.00
CA MET A 302 16.90 -8.09 -12.70
C MET A 302 15.91 -8.39 -11.57
N SER A 303 16.26 -9.35 -10.72
CA SER A 303 15.62 -9.48 -9.42
C SER A 303 16.13 -8.42 -8.45
N ASN A 304 15.48 -8.30 -7.28
CA ASN A 304 16.01 -7.49 -6.19
C ASN A 304 17.44 -7.93 -5.78
N ASP A 305 18.21 -6.98 -5.25
CA ASP A 305 19.62 -7.20 -4.88
C ASP A 305 19.81 -8.26 -3.79
N LYS A 306 18.83 -8.41 -2.89
CA LYS A 306 18.80 -9.36 -1.78
C LYS A 306 17.42 -9.98 -1.60
N ILE A 307 17.40 -11.19 -1.01
CA ILE A 307 16.19 -11.85 -0.54
C ILE A 307 15.97 -11.46 0.92
N GLU A 308 14.81 -10.85 1.18
CA GLU A 308 14.43 -10.40 2.52
C GLU A 308 13.72 -11.52 3.29
N SER A 309 13.87 -11.53 4.61
CA SER A 309 13.07 -12.39 5.48
C SER A 309 11.58 -12.02 5.41
N LYS A 310 10.69 -13.00 5.54
CA LYS A 310 9.23 -12.77 5.52
C LYS A 310 8.73 -11.93 6.69
N VAL A 311 9.45 -11.99 7.81
CA VAL A 311 9.26 -11.16 8.99
C VAL A 311 10.54 -10.38 9.24
N ILE A 312 10.41 -9.07 9.40
CA ILE A 312 11.52 -8.18 9.75
C ILE A 312 11.16 -7.55 11.09
N VAL A 313 11.96 -7.83 12.10
CA VAL A 313 11.90 -7.18 13.41
C VAL A 313 13.00 -6.14 13.45
N LYS A 314 12.69 -4.95 13.98
CA LYS A 314 13.68 -3.90 14.18
C LYS A 314 13.44 -3.25 15.53
N HIS A 315 14.42 -3.37 16.42
CA HIS A 315 14.38 -2.69 17.71
C HIS A 315 14.74 -1.20 17.54
N HIS A 316 14.23 -0.38 18.44
CA HIS A 316 14.38 1.06 18.36
C HIS A 316 15.86 1.50 18.37
N ASP A 317 16.70 0.84 19.18
CA ASP A 317 18.14 1.10 19.31
C ASP A 317 18.96 0.68 18.07
N GLU A 318 18.42 -0.15 17.19
CA GLU A 318 19.01 -0.54 15.91
C GLU A 318 18.72 0.49 14.79
N SER A 319 17.95 1.54 15.10
CA SER A 319 17.42 2.44 14.09
C SER A 319 18.34 3.62 13.81
N ASN A 320 18.71 3.78 12.54
CA ASN A 320 19.43 4.95 12.06
C ASN A 320 18.54 6.20 12.19
N SER A 321 19.15 7.30 12.59
CA SER A 321 18.50 8.60 12.71
C SER A 321 19.27 9.72 12.01
N TRP A 322 18.56 10.74 11.54
CA TRP A 322 19.16 11.97 11.01
C TRP A 322 18.25 13.16 11.24
N SER A 323 18.85 14.35 11.34
CA SER A 323 18.08 15.60 11.37
C SER A 323 17.71 16.04 9.95
N TYR A 324 16.55 16.66 9.80
CA TYR A 324 16.06 17.18 8.53
C TYR A 324 15.20 18.44 8.76
N PRO A 325 15.16 19.40 7.83
CA PRO A 325 16.11 19.62 6.73
C PRO A 325 17.52 19.97 7.24
N GLU A 326 18.52 20.01 6.36
CA GLU A 326 19.93 20.23 6.73
C GLU A 326 20.17 21.53 7.52
N ASN A 327 19.52 22.62 7.10
CA ASN A 327 19.70 23.96 7.69
C ASN A 327 18.91 24.14 8.99
N SER A 328 17.60 23.93 8.94
CA SER A 328 16.70 24.23 10.06
C SER A 328 16.58 23.08 11.07
N LYS A 329 16.89 21.84 10.67
CA LYS A 329 16.89 20.63 11.51
C LYS A 329 15.62 20.49 12.36
N THR A 330 14.48 20.89 11.80
CA THR A 330 13.16 20.95 12.45
C THR A 330 12.61 19.59 12.83
N TYR A 331 13.18 18.53 12.27
CA TYR A 331 12.84 17.14 12.53
C TYR A 331 14.08 16.32 12.87
N ASP A 332 13.92 15.32 13.73
CA ASP A 332 14.78 14.13 13.75
C ASP A 332 13.96 12.94 13.26
N PHE A 333 14.39 12.34 12.15
CA PHE A 333 13.81 11.13 11.59
C PHE A 333 14.53 9.92 12.18
N LEU A 334 13.75 8.92 12.59
CA LEU A 334 14.24 7.59 12.94
C LEU A 334 13.65 6.59 11.95
N GLN A 335 14.52 5.86 11.25
CA GLN A 335 14.09 4.87 10.27
C GLN A 335 13.59 3.60 10.98
N LEU A 336 12.32 3.27 10.81
CA LEU A 336 11.71 2.05 11.39
C LEU A 336 11.92 0.83 10.48
N ALA A 337 11.30 -0.31 10.83
CA ALA A 337 11.36 -1.54 10.05
C ALA A 337 10.94 -1.31 8.58
N SER A 338 11.67 -1.92 7.65
CA SER A 338 11.42 -1.83 6.22
C SER A 338 11.96 -3.05 5.49
N THR A 339 11.41 -3.37 4.32
CA THR A 339 11.85 -4.45 3.43
C THR A 339 12.11 -3.91 2.03
N THR A 340 13.20 -4.35 1.36
CA THR A 340 13.43 -4.01 -0.05
C THR A 340 12.43 -4.70 -0.99
N ALA A 341 11.68 -5.70 -0.53
CA ALA A 341 10.55 -6.26 -1.27
C ALA A 341 9.42 -5.25 -1.50
N LEU A 342 9.36 -4.19 -0.68
CA LEU A 342 8.41 -3.09 -0.80
C LEU A 342 9.18 -1.76 -0.81
N PRO A 343 9.91 -1.44 -1.90
CA PRO A 343 10.83 -0.31 -1.91
C PRO A 343 10.14 1.03 -1.68
N HIS A 344 8.84 1.14 -1.99
CA HIS A 344 8.02 2.34 -1.77
C HIS A 344 7.31 2.38 -0.42
N SER A 345 7.56 1.42 0.48
CA SER A 345 7.07 1.45 1.86
C SER A 345 8.14 2.00 2.79
N LYS A 346 7.93 3.20 3.34
CA LYS A 346 8.87 3.89 4.22
C LYS A 346 8.19 4.23 5.54
N ALA A 347 8.73 3.74 6.65
CA ALA A 347 8.20 4.01 7.98
C ALA A 347 9.19 4.81 8.82
N PHE A 348 8.69 5.82 9.51
CA PHE A 348 9.47 6.73 10.33
C PHE A 348 8.80 7.02 11.66
N GLU A 349 9.58 7.07 12.72
CA GLU A 349 9.25 7.89 13.89
C GLU A 349 9.87 9.27 13.64
N ILE A 350 9.09 10.33 13.83
CA ILE A 350 9.50 11.71 13.56
C ILE A 350 9.39 12.50 14.86
N ILE A 351 10.52 12.96 15.38
CA ILE A 351 10.56 13.95 16.45
C ILE A 351 10.51 15.33 15.82
N THR A 352 9.46 16.08 16.12
CA THR A 352 9.30 17.47 15.70
C THR A 352 9.90 18.38 16.76
N LYS A 353 10.63 19.42 16.34
CA LYS A 353 11.25 20.41 17.23
C LYS A 353 10.48 21.72 17.17
N GLU A 354 10.66 22.53 18.22
CA GLU A 354 10.09 23.87 18.27
C GLU A 354 10.66 24.74 17.14
N SER A 355 9.79 25.33 16.33
CA SER A 355 10.17 26.18 15.21
C SER A 355 9.02 27.12 14.82
N GLN A 356 9.36 28.36 14.50
CA GLN A 356 8.43 29.37 13.96
C GLN A 356 8.49 29.46 12.42
N ASP A 357 9.32 28.65 11.78
CA ASP A 357 9.48 28.64 10.32
C ASP A 357 8.21 28.10 9.65
N GLU A 358 7.49 28.90 8.86
CA GLU A 358 6.26 28.42 8.21
C GLU A 358 6.50 27.64 6.89
N THR A 359 7.76 27.43 6.50
CA THR A 359 8.12 26.73 5.25
C THR A 359 7.52 25.32 5.21
N LEU A 360 6.86 24.98 4.10
CA LEU A 360 6.35 23.63 3.82
C LEU A 360 7.50 22.74 3.34
N ASP A 361 8.27 22.25 4.31
CA ASP A 361 9.57 21.59 4.14
C ASP A 361 9.47 20.07 3.83
N LEU A 362 8.26 19.52 3.75
CA LEU A 362 8.00 18.14 3.35
C LEU A 362 7.12 18.08 2.10
N ASN A 363 7.60 17.40 1.05
CA ASN A 363 6.83 17.12 -0.18
C ASN A 363 7.27 15.76 -0.74
N ILE A 364 6.37 14.76 -0.72
CA ILE A 364 6.70 13.37 -1.04
C ILE A 364 5.62 12.77 -1.95
N GLY A 365 6.04 12.13 -3.04
CA GLY A 365 5.18 11.45 -4.01
C GLY A 365 4.66 10.08 -3.58
N LEU A 366 4.27 9.92 -2.31
CA LEU A 366 3.72 8.68 -1.75
C LEU A 366 2.47 9.02 -0.91
N HIS A 367 1.55 8.06 -0.79
CA HIS A 367 0.47 8.17 0.19
C HIS A 367 1.08 8.14 1.59
N GLN A 368 0.60 8.98 2.50
CA GLN A 368 1.13 9.02 3.85
C GLN A 368 0.02 8.85 4.88
N TYR A 369 0.29 7.99 5.86
CA TYR A 369 -0.46 7.89 7.11
C TYR A 369 0.39 8.50 8.22
N VAL A 370 -0.23 9.27 9.09
CA VAL A 370 0.40 9.93 10.25
C VAL A 370 -0.43 9.62 11.49
N TYR A 371 0.23 9.37 12.61
CA TYR A 371 -0.40 9.24 13.91
C TYR A 371 0.42 9.99 14.95
N ASN A 372 -0.23 10.81 15.78
CA ASN A 372 0.47 11.46 16.89
C ASN A 372 0.62 10.48 18.06
N VAL A 373 1.81 9.90 18.19
CA VAL A 373 2.18 8.98 19.27
C VAL A 373 2.75 9.70 20.50
N GLY A 374 2.99 11.01 20.40
CA GLY A 374 3.43 11.85 21.50
C GLY A 374 2.30 12.22 22.46
N ASP A 375 2.64 13.04 23.45
CA ASP A 375 1.75 13.56 24.48
C ASP A 375 1.38 15.04 24.27
N THR A 376 1.89 15.67 23.21
CA THR A 376 1.65 17.06 22.86
C THR A 376 1.00 17.20 21.48
N PRO A 377 0.11 18.21 21.28
CA PRO A 377 -0.42 18.51 19.95
C PRO A 377 0.66 19.03 18.99
N VAL A 378 0.62 18.55 17.75
CA VAL A 378 1.49 18.99 16.64
C VAL A 378 0.65 19.79 15.65
N LEU A 379 1.16 20.92 15.17
CA LEU A 379 0.49 21.70 14.14
C LEU A 379 0.88 21.17 12.75
N LEU A 380 -0.10 20.75 11.96
CA LEU A 380 0.04 20.37 10.56
C LEU A 380 -0.42 21.54 9.67
N SER A 381 0.50 22.07 8.86
CA SER A 381 0.18 23.05 7.82
C SER A 381 0.42 22.44 6.45
N TRP A 382 -0.46 22.71 5.48
CA TRP A 382 -0.29 22.20 4.12
C TRP A 382 -0.94 23.11 3.07
N HIS A 383 -0.49 22.97 1.83
CA HIS A 383 -1.04 23.69 0.69
C HIS A 383 -1.69 22.71 -0.30
N TYR A 384 -2.92 22.99 -0.71
CA TYR A 384 -3.65 22.20 -1.69
C TYR A 384 -4.63 23.09 -2.47
N ASP A 385 -4.64 22.97 -3.80
CA ASP A 385 -5.53 23.72 -4.69
C ASP A 385 -5.55 25.24 -4.37
N GLU A 386 -4.35 25.85 -4.38
CA GLU A 386 -4.10 27.28 -4.12
C GLU A 386 -4.50 27.77 -2.71
N LYS A 387 -4.84 26.85 -1.79
CA LYS A 387 -5.26 27.18 -0.43
C LYS A 387 -4.28 26.63 0.59
N LEU A 388 -3.92 27.48 1.56
CA LEU A 388 -3.18 27.10 2.75
C LEU A 388 -4.14 26.68 3.86
N PHE A 389 -3.87 25.54 4.47
CA PHE A 389 -4.63 25.01 5.61
C PHE A 389 -3.69 24.81 6.81
N LYS A 390 -4.25 24.94 8.01
CA LYS A 390 -3.57 24.66 9.29
C LYS A 390 -4.54 23.92 10.21
N LYS A 391 -4.12 22.78 10.77
CA LYS A 391 -4.90 22.00 11.75
C LYS A 391 -3.99 21.41 12.83
N SER A 392 -4.49 21.30 14.04
CA SER A 392 -3.79 20.61 15.12
C SER A 392 -4.06 19.11 15.04
N LEU A 393 -3.02 18.31 15.24
CA LEU A 393 -3.07 16.87 15.41
C LEU A 393 -2.77 16.59 16.89
N ASN A 394 -3.81 16.34 17.69
CA ASN A 394 -3.68 16.07 19.12
C ASN A 394 -3.13 14.65 19.36
N PRO A 395 -2.66 14.32 20.57
CA PRO A 395 -2.29 12.96 20.93
C PRO A 395 -3.38 11.94 20.59
N GLY A 396 -3.02 10.92 19.81
CA GLY A 396 -3.94 9.90 19.33
C GLY A 396 -4.76 10.27 18.10
N ASP A 397 -4.67 11.51 17.60
CA ASP A 397 -5.22 11.86 16.30
C ASP A 397 -4.35 11.24 15.18
N SER A 398 -5.00 11.01 14.04
CA SER A 398 -4.36 10.44 12.86
C SER A 398 -4.73 11.21 11.60
N ALA A 399 -3.90 11.13 10.58
CA ALA A 399 -4.13 11.79 9.31
C ALA A 399 -3.70 10.96 8.11
N TYR A 400 -4.43 11.10 7.01
CA TYR A 400 -4.02 10.71 5.68
C TYR A 400 -3.62 11.95 4.88
N ILE A 401 -2.50 11.88 4.15
CA ILE A 401 -1.99 12.95 3.29
C ILE A 401 -1.83 12.38 1.86
N LYS A 402 -2.43 13.04 0.87
CA LYS A 402 -2.28 12.67 -0.55
C LYS A 402 -0.82 12.81 -1.02
N PRO A 403 -0.39 12.04 -2.03
CA PRO A 403 0.91 12.24 -2.66
C PRO A 403 1.13 13.69 -3.12
N PHE A 404 2.36 14.17 -2.99
CA PHE A 404 2.83 15.50 -3.39
C PHE A 404 2.18 16.72 -2.71
N VAL A 405 1.39 16.51 -1.65
CA VAL A 405 0.93 17.63 -0.82
C VAL A 405 2.13 18.20 -0.06
N ALA A 406 2.51 19.44 -0.37
CA ALA A 406 3.51 20.18 0.39
C ALA A 406 2.94 20.50 1.78
N HIS A 407 3.67 20.12 2.82
CA HIS A 407 3.23 20.26 4.21
C HIS A 407 4.42 20.43 5.16
N ASN A 408 4.12 20.74 6.42
CA ASN A 408 5.06 20.71 7.53
C ASN A 408 4.39 20.26 8.83
N PHE A 409 5.21 19.88 9.81
CA PHE A 409 4.79 19.69 11.19
C PHE A 409 5.53 20.67 12.10
N ARG A 410 4.82 21.29 13.04
CA ARG A 410 5.34 22.29 13.97
C ARG A 410 4.91 22.04 15.41
N ASN A 411 5.62 22.70 16.31
CA ASN A 411 5.66 22.45 17.76
C ASN A 411 6.43 21.18 18.09
N LYS A 412 6.93 21.10 19.32
CA LYS A 412 7.56 19.89 19.83
C LYS A 412 6.55 18.74 19.97
N GLY A 413 6.87 17.58 19.42
CA GLY A 413 6.03 16.37 19.49
C GLY A 413 6.64 15.16 18.79
N LYS A 414 5.94 14.02 18.81
CA LYS A 414 6.38 12.75 18.23
C LYS A 414 5.29 12.16 17.33
N LEU A 415 5.62 11.87 16.08
CA LEU A 415 4.71 11.32 15.10
C LEU A 415 5.21 9.97 14.59
N LEU A 416 4.29 9.03 14.37
CA LEU A 416 4.52 7.86 13.53
C LEU A 416 4.06 8.20 12.10
N ASN A 417 4.90 7.94 11.10
CA ASN A 417 4.59 8.17 9.70
C ASN A 417 4.90 6.94 8.84
N LEU A 418 3.88 6.39 8.17
CA LEU A 418 4.04 5.34 7.17
C LEU A 418 3.71 5.91 5.79
N ARG A 419 4.63 5.74 4.85
CA ARG A 419 4.49 6.14 3.45
C ARG A 419 4.43 4.92 2.56
N ILE A 420 3.49 4.87 1.62
CA ILE A 420 3.33 3.75 0.67
C ILE A 420 3.03 4.26 -0.74
N GLY A 421 3.50 3.53 -1.75
CA GLY A 421 3.34 3.92 -3.16
C GLY A 421 1.97 3.63 -3.79
N GLY A 422 1.11 2.88 -3.09
CA GLY A 422 -0.14 2.40 -3.65
C GLY A 422 0.07 1.67 -4.98
N LYS A 423 -0.79 1.97 -5.97
CA LYS A 423 -0.65 1.43 -7.33
C LYS A 423 0.21 2.30 -8.26
N ILE A 424 0.52 3.54 -7.87
CA ILE A 424 1.12 4.56 -8.75
C ILE A 424 2.63 4.37 -8.92
N ASN A 425 3.36 4.05 -7.86
CA ASN A 425 4.83 3.98 -7.92
C ASN A 425 5.35 2.62 -8.40
N GLY A 426 6.43 2.62 -9.19
CA GLY A 426 6.99 1.42 -9.83
C GLY A 426 6.29 1.12 -11.14
N ASP A 427 6.13 -0.16 -11.48
CA ASP A 427 5.22 -0.61 -12.54
C ASP A 427 3.84 -0.86 -11.93
#